data_AF-I1C2E6-F1
#
_entry.id   AF-I1C2E6-F1
#
_cell.length_a   1.000
_cell.length_b   1.000
_cell.length_c   1.000
_cell.angle_alpha   90.00
_cell.angle_beta   90.00
_cell.angle_gamma   90.00
#
_symmetry.space_group_name_H-M   'P 1'
#
loop_
_entity.id
_entity.type
_entity.pdbx_description
1 polymer ?
#
loop_
_entity_poly.entity_id
_entity_poly.type
_entity_poly.pdbx_seq_one_letter_code
_entity_poly.pdbx_strand_id
1 'polypeptide(L)'
;MKIYRKLRQIINDSRRKSIVFYNEIFAETKVHRFPQEPSSDRDWRALCELAAWYQRHLSKKIILLTEQKAKFTPPDSIVVMSTKEYIQTYWSQHTLLNDLVQGLADVVLEEDEFGKIKFSSKQRTNEAAVSGYVEYKSIEELEVGIKSGRYFSGTLRCKKDHRDQAYISANDGRNILITGNDHRNRAGKYFDSFKYERDYVTNASQPSGRVVGILNRNWRSYVATVQEDEVGGSIHLAIPLDPVIPKIRIRYNNVKLIENQRIVVRIDNWPVSSQYPNGHFVRSLGPIHELDTEISAILVEHDISVSQASQGFSEASLREMPLDSPESPWQPEKEEIDKRRDLRDLVVFSIDPPNCQDIDGLFFSFSK
;
A
#
# COMPACT_ATOMS: atom_id res chain seq x y z
N MET A 1 -11.95 -3.90 0.11
CA MET A 1 -11.45 -4.92 1.07
C MET A 1 -10.02 -4.68 1.58
N LYS A 2 -8.99 -4.44 0.74
CA LYS A 2 -7.60 -4.24 1.23
C LYS A 2 -7.45 -3.05 2.20
N ILE A 3 -8.05 -1.90 1.91
CA ILE A 3 -8.01 -0.70 2.79
C ILE A 3 -8.69 -0.97 4.13
N TYR A 4 -9.88 -1.58 4.12
CA TYR A 4 -10.60 -1.96 5.34
C TYR A 4 -9.76 -2.85 6.26
N ARG A 5 -9.07 -3.86 5.71
CA ARG A 5 -8.17 -4.72 6.49
C ARG A 5 -7.00 -3.94 7.10
N LYS A 6 -6.39 -3.02 6.35
CA LYS A 6 -5.32 -2.15 6.86
C LYS A 6 -5.81 -1.23 7.98
N LEU A 7 -7.00 -0.64 7.83
CA LEU A 7 -7.61 0.17 8.89
C LEU A 7 -7.87 -0.68 10.14
N ARG A 8 -8.42 -1.89 10.00
CA ARG A 8 -8.61 -2.81 11.13
C ARG A 8 -7.30 -3.17 11.83
N GLN A 9 -6.22 -3.40 11.08
CA GLN A 9 -4.89 -3.63 11.67
C GLN A 9 -4.39 -2.42 12.47
N ILE A 10 -4.57 -1.21 11.94
CA ILE A 10 -4.20 0.04 12.64
C ILE A 10 -5.02 0.21 13.93
N ILE A 11 -6.32 -0.06 13.89
CA ILE A 11 -7.23 0.04 15.04
C ILE A 11 -6.87 -0.99 16.13
N ASN A 12 -6.46 -2.19 15.73
CA ASN A 12 -6.13 -3.26 16.67
C ASN A 12 -4.71 -3.14 17.24
N ASP A 13 -3.85 -2.28 16.69
CA ASP A 13 -2.52 -2.03 17.22
C ASP A 13 -2.60 -1.10 18.44
N SER A 14 -2.44 -1.66 19.64
CA SER A 14 -2.54 -0.92 20.91
C SER A 14 -1.53 0.23 21.05
N ARG A 15 -0.44 0.21 20.27
CA ARG A 15 0.54 1.31 20.21
C ARG A 15 -0.02 2.53 19.48
N ARG A 16 -1.06 2.34 18.66
CA ARG A 16 -1.78 3.37 17.94
C ARG A 16 -3.05 3.70 18.70
N LYS A 17 -3.21 4.96 19.12
CA LYS A 17 -4.38 5.44 19.90
C LYS A 17 -5.62 5.64 19.01
N SER A 18 -5.99 4.61 18.25
CA SER A 18 -7.09 4.63 17.28
C SER A 18 -8.26 3.80 17.79
N ILE A 19 -9.48 4.31 17.61
CA ILE A 19 -10.72 3.63 18.05
C ILE A 19 -11.77 3.68 16.94
N VAL A 20 -12.70 2.73 16.97
CA VAL A 20 -13.92 2.75 16.16
C VAL A 20 -15.10 3.02 17.08
N PHE A 21 -15.89 4.03 16.73
CA PHE A 21 -17.12 4.35 17.43
C PHE A 21 -18.32 4.03 16.54
N TYR A 22 -19.27 3.27 17.07
CA TYR A 22 -20.45 2.83 16.32
C TYR A 22 -21.60 3.85 16.45
N ASN A 23 -21.46 4.99 15.77
CA ASN A 23 -22.40 6.12 15.86
C ASN A 23 -23.83 5.78 15.38
N GLU A 24 -23.99 4.79 14.51
CA GLU A 24 -25.27 4.36 13.93
C GLU A 24 -26.24 3.68 14.91
N ILE A 25 -25.68 3.03 15.93
CA ILE A 25 -26.43 2.25 16.93
C ILE A 25 -26.44 2.92 18.30
N PHE A 26 -25.60 3.94 18.50
CA PHE A 26 -25.56 4.69 19.74
C PHE A 26 -26.62 5.80 19.72
N ALA A 27 -27.57 5.71 20.66
CA ALA A 27 -28.79 6.52 20.65
C ALA A 27 -28.54 8.02 20.58
N GLU A 28 -27.53 8.54 21.30
CA GLU A 28 -27.25 9.98 21.36
C GLU A 28 -26.61 10.55 20.09
N THR A 29 -25.97 9.71 19.26
CA THR A 29 -25.32 10.13 18.01
C THR A 29 -26.06 9.64 16.76
N LYS A 30 -27.15 8.91 16.94
CA LYS A 30 -27.89 8.30 15.83
C LYS A 30 -28.68 9.38 15.09
N VAL A 31 -28.45 9.46 13.78
CA VAL A 31 -29.08 10.47 12.93
C VAL A 31 -30.04 9.82 11.93
N HIS A 32 -31.30 10.25 11.93
CA HIS A 32 -32.29 9.79 10.95
C HIS A 32 -32.19 10.57 9.64
N ARG A 33 -32.45 9.88 8.52
CA ARG A 33 -32.50 10.49 7.18
C ARG A 33 -33.79 11.29 7.00
N PHE A 34 -33.66 12.50 6.48
CA PHE A 34 -34.81 13.34 6.14
C PHE A 34 -35.44 12.93 4.79
N PRO A 35 -36.72 13.25 4.54
CA PRO A 35 -37.33 13.01 3.23
C PRO A 35 -36.53 13.68 2.10
N GLN A 36 -36.25 12.93 1.03
CA GLN A 36 -35.49 13.39 -0.16
C GLN A 36 -34.03 13.81 0.11
N GLU A 37 -33.48 13.57 1.30
CA GLU A 37 -32.07 13.86 1.60
C GLU A 37 -31.14 12.84 0.92
N PRO A 38 -30.09 13.24 0.18
CA PRO A 38 -29.08 12.31 -0.32
C PRO A 38 -28.33 11.58 0.81
N SER A 39 -27.88 10.35 0.57
CA SER A 39 -27.14 9.58 1.60
C SER A 39 -25.87 10.30 2.08
N SER A 40 -25.13 10.94 1.16
CA SER A 40 -23.93 11.73 1.49
C SER A 40 -24.20 12.84 2.50
N ASP A 41 -25.37 13.49 2.37
CA ASP A 41 -25.72 14.66 3.17
C ASP A 41 -26.12 14.22 4.59
N ARG A 42 -26.83 13.09 4.69
CA ARG A 42 -27.12 12.44 5.98
C ARG A 42 -25.84 11.99 6.68
N ASP A 43 -24.92 11.35 5.96
CA ASP A 43 -23.68 10.83 6.54
C ASP A 43 -22.77 11.97 7.05
N TRP A 44 -22.71 13.08 6.32
CA TRP A 44 -22.05 14.30 6.78
C TRP A 44 -22.65 14.81 8.09
N ARG A 45 -23.98 14.89 8.18
CA ARG A 45 -24.68 15.32 9.39
C ARG A 45 -24.43 14.37 10.57
N ALA A 46 -24.38 13.06 10.33
CA ALA A 46 -24.02 12.07 11.34
C ALA A 46 -22.59 12.27 11.88
N LEU A 47 -21.63 12.62 11.02
CA LEU A 47 -20.26 12.95 11.43
C LEU A 47 -20.19 14.25 12.26
N CYS A 48 -20.95 15.28 11.88
CA CYS A 48 -21.05 16.52 12.65
C CYS A 48 -21.67 16.29 14.04
N GLU A 49 -22.76 15.51 14.13
CA GLU A 49 -23.37 15.17 15.43
C GLU A 49 -22.41 14.37 16.30
N LEU A 50 -21.70 13.40 15.72
CA LEU A 50 -20.69 12.62 16.43
C LEU A 50 -19.57 13.53 16.98
N ALA A 51 -19.07 14.46 16.17
CA ALA A 51 -18.04 15.40 16.61
C ALA A 51 -18.55 16.31 17.74
N ALA A 52 -19.77 16.82 17.64
CA ALA A 52 -20.40 17.64 18.67
C ALA A 52 -20.63 16.86 19.97
N TRP A 53 -21.08 15.61 19.86
CA TRP A 53 -21.22 14.72 21.00
C TRP A 53 -19.88 14.48 21.71
N TYR A 54 -18.83 14.12 20.97
CA TYR A 54 -17.50 13.91 21.56
C TYR A 54 -16.95 15.18 22.22
N GLN A 55 -17.17 16.35 21.62
CA GLN A 55 -16.72 17.62 22.16
C GLN A 55 -17.40 17.93 23.49
N ARG A 56 -18.72 17.71 23.59
CA ARG A 56 -19.48 17.84 24.85
C ARG A 56 -19.03 16.81 25.88
N HIS A 57 -18.93 15.55 25.47
CA HIS A 57 -18.64 14.42 26.37
C HIS A 57 -17.23 14.48 26.95
N LEU A 58 -16.23 14.83 26.13
CA LEU A 58 -14.83 14.89 26.55
C LEU A 58 -14.38 16.27 27.03
N SER A 59 -15.20 17.32 26.81
CA SER A 59 -14.80 18.73 27.01
C SER A 59 -13.47 19.07 26.30
N LYS A 60 -13.26 18.49 25.11
CA LYS A 60 -12.05 18.66 24.29
C LYS A 60 -12.41 19.11 22.89
N LYS A 61 -11.53 19.90 22.27
CA LYS A 61 -11.66 20.26 20.85
C LYS A 61 -11.62 19.00 19.99
N ILE A 62 -12.66 18.78 19.20
CA ILE A 62 -12.71 17.73 18.19
C ILE A 62 -12.48 18.34 16.81
N ILE A 63 -11.65 17.70 16.00
CA ILE A 63 -11.34 18.14 14.64
C ILE A 63 -11.81 17.06 13.69
N LEU A 64 -12.68 17.41 12.76
CA LEU A 64 -13.13 16.53 11.70
C LEU A 64 -12.24 16.76 10.47
N LEU A 65 -11.55 15.70 10.04
CA LEU A 65 -10.72 15.73 8.83
C LEU A 65 -11.52 15.23 7.62
N THR A 66 -11.59 16.04 6.56
CA THR A 66 -12.27 15.66 5.31
C THR A 66 -11.61 16.30 4.10
N GLU A 67 -11.55 15.58 2.99
CA GLU A 67 -11.15 16.11 1.68
C GLU A 67 -12.36 16.49 0.82
N GLN A 68 -13.58 16.12 1.25
CA GLN A 68 -14.80 16.50 0.55
C GLN A 68 -15.17 17.95 0.91
N LYS A 69 -15.60 18.73 -0.10
CA LYS A 69 -16.19 20.05 0.16
C LYS A 69 -17.52 19.85 0.87
N ALA A 70 -17.58 20.25 2.14
CA ALA A 70 -18.82 20.24 2.89
C ALA A 70 -19.87 21.11 2.17
N LYS A 71 -21.02 20.53 1.79
CA LYS A 71 -22.14 21.29 1.22
C LYS A 71 -22.81 22.18 2.26
N PHE A 72 -22.75 21.77 3.53
CA PHE A 72 -23.37 22.46 4.65
C PHE A 72 -22.31 22.91 5.63
N THR A 73 -22.47 24.13 6.15
CA THR A 73 -21.62 24.65 7.20
C THR A 73 -21.78 23.79 8.46
N PRO A 74 -20.70 23.24 9.02
CA PRO A 74 -20.76 22.57 10.32
C PRO A 74 -21.23 23.58 11.39
N PRO A 75 -21.78 23.11 12.53
CA PRO A 75 -22.05 24.00 13.65
C PRO A 75 -20.77 24.76 14.05
N ASP A 76 -20.88 26.03 14.45
CA ASP A 76 -19.74 26.92 14.75
C ASP A 76 -18.75 26.33 15.78
N SER A 77 -19.22 25.42 16.62
CA SER A 77 -18.40 24.73 17.62
C SER A 77 -17.46 23.66 17.05
N ILE A 78 -17.67 23.20 15.81
CA ILE A 78 -16.94 22.07 15.21
C ILE A 78 -15.92 22.56 14.20
N VAL A 79 -14.66 22.18 14.42
CA VAL A 79 -13.58 22.53 13.50
C VAL A 79 -13.46 21.45 12.43
N VAL A 80 -13.66 21.85 11.19
CA VAL A 80 -13.50 21.01 10.00
C VAL A 80 -12.29 21.50 9.22
N MET A 81 -11.39 20.59 8.85
CA MET A 81 -10.18 20.91 8.10
C MET A 81 -9.87 19.79 7.12
N SER A 82 -9.21 20.13 6.01
CA SER A 82 -8.50 19.14 5.20
C SER A 82 -7.29 18.58 5.95
N THR A 83 -6.79 17.43 5.50
CA THR A 83 -5.55 16.85 6.03
C THR A 83 -4.38 17.82 5.90
N LYS A 84 -4.36 18.58 4.80
CA LYS A 84 -3.34 19.61 4.56
C LYS A 84 -3.40 20.74 5.56
N GLU A 85 -4.57 21.32 5.76
CA GLU A 85 -4.76 22.41 6.73
C GLU A 85 -4.43 21.95 8.16
N TYR A 86 -4.84 20.73 8.53
CA TYR A 86 -4.52 20.16 9.84
C TYR A 86 -3.02 20.04 10.06
N ILE A 87 -2.29 19.46 9.10
CA ILE A 87 -0.84 19.30 9.18
C ILE A 87 -0.13 20.66 9.19
N GLN A 88 -0.57 21.63 8.38
CA GLN A 88 -0.01 22.97 8.40
C GLN A 88 -0.30 23.72 9.70
N THR A 89 -1.44 23.48 10.34
CA THR A 89 -1.82 24.19 11.57
C THR A 89 -1.13 23.61 12.80
N TYR A 90 -1.10 22.28 12.92
CA TYR A 90 -0.63 21.59 14.13
C TYR A 90 0.77 21.01 14.01
N TRP A 91 1.28 20.83 12.78
CA TRP A 91 2.53 20.14 12.49
C TRP A 91 3.37 20.90 11.45
N SER A 92 3.29 22.24 11.41
CA SER A 92 3.99 23.10 10.45
C SER A 92 5.50 22.85 10.40
N GLN A 93 6.11 22.57 11.55
CA GLN A 93 7.55 22.33 11.68
C GLN A 93 7.95 20.90 11.24
N HIS A 94 7.00 20.00 11.03
CA HIS A 94 7.28 18.63 10.64
C HIS A 94 7.44 18.53 9.11
N THR A 95 8.65 18.81 8.63
CA THR A 95 9.00 18.86 7.20
C THR A 95 8.53 17.61 6.44
N LEU A 96 8.78 16.41 6.99
CA LEU A 96 8.38 15.16 6.36
C LEU A 96 6.88 15.05 6.07
N LEU A 97 6.03 15.42 7.03
CA LEU A 97 4.58 15.34 6.88
C LEU A 97 4.09 16.38 5.88
N ASN A 98 4.69 17.57 5.89
CA ASN A 98 4.37 18.61 4.91
C ASN A 98 4.75 18.17 3.49
N ASP A 99 5.93 17.57 3.31
CA ASP A 99 6.38 17.06 2.00
C ASP A 99 5.46 15.94 1.49
N LEU A 100 5.08 15.01 2.37
CA LEU A 100 4.13 13.94 2.07
C LEU A 100 2.77 14.50 1.63
N VAL A 101 2.20 15.43 2.40
CA VAL A 101 0.90 16.04 2.09
C VAL A 101 0.95 16.79 0.77
N GLN A 102 2.01 17.55 0.49
CA GLN A 102 2.12 18.28 -0.77
C GLN A 102 2.28 17.34 -1.95
N GLY A 103 3.07 16.26 -1.81
CA GLY A 103 3.17 15.21 -2.82
C GLY A 103 1.84 14.51 -3.11
N LEU A 104 1.05 14.25 -2.06
CA LEU A 104 -0.28 13.67 -2.19
C LEU A 104 -1.34 14.68 -2.65
N ALA A 105 -1.20 15.97 -2.38
CA ALA A 105 -2.20 16.99 -2.76
C ALA A 105 -2.33 17.16 -4.28
N ASP A 106 -1.31 16.74 -5.04
CA ASP A 106 -1.31 16.65 -6.50
C ASP A 106 -2.18 15.47 -7.01
N VAL A 107 -2.56 14.55 -6.10
CA VAL A 107 -3.47 13.43 -6.30
C VAL A 107 -4.86 13.81 -5.76
N VAL A 108 -5.83 14.04 -6.63
CA VAL A 108 -7.23 14.30 -6.28
C VAL A 108 -7.97 12.97 -6.14
N LEU A 109 -8.74 12.85 -5.06
CA LEU A 109 -9.77 11.83 -4.90
C LEU A 109 -11.08 12.41 -5.45
N GLU A 110 -11.51 11.98 -6.64
CA GLU A 110 -12.84 12.30 -7.18
C GLU A 110 -13.77 11.12 -6.92
N GLU A 111 -14.93 11.35 -6.31
CA GLU A 111 -16.00 10.35 -6.31
C GLU A 111 -16.75 10.45 -7.64
N ASP A 112 -16.92 9.34 -8.34
CA ASP A 112 -17.86 9.28 -9.45
C ASP A 112 -19.31 9.24 -8.95
N GLU A 113 -20.28 9.32 -9.87
CA GLU A 113 -21.72 9.30 -9.56
C GLU A 113 -22.17 8.03 -8.80
N PHE A 114 -21.31 7.01 -8.70
CA PHE A 114 -21.56 5.75 -8.00
C PHE A 114 -20.72 5.62 -6.71
N GLY A 115 -20.05 6.68 -6.28
CA GLY A 115 -19.25 6.70 -5.04
C GLY A 115 -17.95 5.92 -5.12
N LYS A 116 -17.43 5.59 -6.32
CA LYS A 116 -16.08 5.03 -6.47
C LYS A 116 -15.06 6.15 -6.50
N ILE A 117 -14.01 5.99 -5.69
CA ILE A 117 -12.89 6.92 -5.64
C ILE A 117 -12.00 6.74 -6.89
N LYS A 118 -11.95 7.76 -7.73
CA LYS A 118 -11.02 7.94 -8.84
C LYS A 118 -9.83 8.78 -8.39
N PHE A 119 -8.64 8.38 -8.82
CA PHE A 119 -7.43 9.18 -8.67
C PHE A 119 -7.29 10.06 -9.92
N SER A 120 -7.55 11.36 -9.81
CA SER A 120 -7.26 12.34 -10.87
C SER A 120 -6.12 13.26 -10.43
N SER A 121 -5.42 13.90 -11.36
CA SER A 121 -4.46 14.96 -11.00
C SER A 121 -5.19 16.30 -10.90
N LYS A 122 -4.82 17.12 -9.91
CA LYS A 122 -5.41 18.46 -9.68
C LYS A 122 -5.21 19.40 -10.87
N GLN A 123 -4.22 19.09 -11.69
CA GLN A 123 -4.05 19.62 -13.02
C GLN A 123 -4.71 18.69 -14.04
N ARG A 124 -5.89 19.08 -14.53
CA ARG A 124 -6.17 18.94 -15.97
C ARG A 124 -5.31 19.99 -16.66
N THR A 125 -4.00 19.79 -16.68
CA THR A 125 -3.20 20.49 -17.66
C THR A 125 -3.73 20.00 -19.01
N ASN A 126 -4.01 20.92 -19.94
CA ASN A 126 -4.05 20.60 -21.37
C ASN A 126 -2.64 20.20 -21.86
N GLU A 127 -1.87 19.48 -21.03
CA GLU A 127 -0.60 18.91 -21.39
C GLU A 127 -0.91 17.71 -22.26
N ALA A 128 -0.41 17.75 -23.49
CA ALA A 128 -0.47 16.63 -24.39
C ALA A 128 0.08 15.38 -23.68
N ALA A 129 -0.56 14.24 -23.92
CA ALA A 129 0.01 12.96 -23.53
C ALA A 129 1.47 12.89 -23.97
N VAL A 130 2.34 12.30 -23.14
CA VAL A 130 3.68 11.97 -23.63
C VAL A 130 3.51 11.06 -24.84
N SER A 131 4.27 11.35 -25.90
CA SER A 131 4.26 10.56 -27.13
C SER A 131 4.24 9.07 -26.80
N GLY A 132 3.19 8.36 -27.23
CA GLY A 132 3.01 6.92 -27.03
C GLY A 132 2.00 6.49 -25.96
N TYR A 133 1.69 7.33 -24.98
CA TYR A 133 0.71 7.01 -23.94
C TYR A 133 -0.71 7.42 -24.32
N VAL A 134 -1.68 6.55 -24.03
CA VAL A 134 -3.10 6.82 -24.26
C VAL A 134 -3.91 6.69 -22.97
N GLU A 135 -5.02 7.40 -22.89
CA GLU A 135 -5.95 7.28 -21.77
C GLU A 135 -6.55 5.87 -21.70
N TYR A 136 -6.76 5.40 -20.47
CA TYR A 136 -7.40 4.11 -20.28
C TYR A 136 -8.90 4.22 -20.55
N LYS A 137 -9.46 3.13 -21.09
CA LYS A 137 -10.91 3.00 -21.22
C LYS A 137 -11.57 2.91 -19.85
N SER A 138 -12.83 3.34 -19.78
CA SER A 138 -13.61 3.28 -18.55
C SER A 138 -13.84 1.84 -18.11
N ILE A 139 -14.06 1.61 -16.81
CA ILE A 139 -14.27 0.24 -16.27
C ILE A 139 -15.47 -0.43 -16.97
N GLU A 140 -16.51 0.34 -17.29
CA GLU A 140 -17.73 -0.12 -17.95
C GLU A 140 -17.45 -0.56 -19.39
N GLU A 141 -16.77 0.28 -20.19
CA GLU A 141 -16.37 -0.07 -21.57
C GLU A 141 -15.49 -1.33 -21.56
N LEU A 142 -14.54 -1.36 -20.63
CA LEU A 142 -13.67 -2.48 -20.40
C LEU A 142 -14.48 -3.75 -20.09
N GLU A 143 -15.48 -3.69 -19.20
CA GLU A 143 -16.30 -4.85 -18.80
C GLU A 143 -17.16 -5.38 -19.95
N VAL A 144 -17.82 -4.49 -20.69
CA VAL A 144 -18.58 -4.84 -21.90
C VAL A 144 -17.67 -5.44 -22.95
N GLY A 145 -16.47 -4.89 -23.12
CA GLY A 145 -15.47 -5.40 -24.05
C GLY A 145 -14.98 -6.82 -23.72
N ILE A 146 -14.85 -7.18 -22.43
CA ILE A 146 -14.55 -8.57 -22.05
C ILE A 146 -15.73 -9.50 -22.36
N LYS A 147 -16.94 -9.11 -21.96
CA LYS A 147 -18.14 -9.94 -22.17
C LYS A 147 -18.40 -10.21 -23.65
N SER A 148 -18.10 -9.24 -24.51
CA SER A 148 -18.20 -9.35 -25.97
C SER A 148 -17.00 -10.00 -26.66
N GLY A 149 -15.93 -10.34 -25.91
CA GLY A 149 -14.70 -10.92 -26.48
C GLY A 149 -13.80 -9.93 -27.24
N ARG A 150 -14.11 -8.63 -27.20
CA ARG A 150 -13.29 -7.55 -27.78
C ARG A 150 -11.99 -7.32 -27.00
N TYR A 151 -12.08 -7.44 -25.68
CA TYR A 151 -10.93 -7.33 -24.78
C TYR A 151 -10.71 -8.61 -24.01
N PHE A 152 -9.48 -8.79 -23.56
CA PHE A 152 -9.07 -9.95 -22.79
C PHE A 152 -8.28 -9.52 -21.57
N SER A 153 -8.37 -10.29 -20.49
CA SER A 153 -7.64 -10.03 -19.25
C SER A 153 -6.56 -11.05 -18.96
N GLY A 154 -5.49 -10.58 -18.32
CA GLY A 154 -4.39 -11.42 -17.86
C GLY A 154 -3.44 -10.63 -16.97
N THR A 155 -2.35 -11.27 -16.55
CA THR A 155 -1.31 -10.65 -15.72
C THR A 155 -0.10 -10.29 -16.56
N LEU A 156 0.32 -9.02 -16.53
CA LEU A 156 1.54 -8.57 -17.18
C LEU A 156 2.78 -9.01 -16.39
N ARG A 157 3.73 -9.58 -17.12
CA ARG A 157 5.04 -9.99 -16.64
C ARG A 157 6.09 -9.29 -17.49
N CYS A 158 6.83 -8.37 -16.88
CA CYS A 158 7.96 -7.71 -17.50
C CYS A 158 9.24 -8.49 -17.18
N LYS A 159 10.12 -8.68 -18.16
CA LYS A 159 11.42 -9.31 -17.92
C LYS A 159 12.47 -8.28 -17.49
N LYS A 160 13.48 -8.72 -16.72
CA LYS A 160 14.56 -7.86 -16.23
C LYS A 160 15.57 -7.50 -17.32
N ASP A 161 15.82 -8.42 -18.25
CA ASP A 161 16.75 -8.34 -19.38
C ASP A 161 16.17 -7.56 -20.58
N HIS A 162 14.86 -7.65 -20.81
CA HIS A 162 14.16 -6.97 -21.91
C HIS A 162 13.10 -6.01 -21.39
N ARG A 163 13.51 -4.78 -21.03
CA ARG A 163 12.62 -3.77 -20.41
C ARG A 163 11.54 -3.23 -21.36
N ASP A 164 11.78 -3.38 -22.66
CA ASP A 164 10.88 -3.04 -23.75
C ASP A 164 9.84 -4.14 -24.03
N GLN A 165 10.02 -5.33 -23.46
CA GLN A 165 9.10 -6.46 -23.66
C GLN A 165 8.41 -6.86 -22.37
N ALA A 166 7.12 -7.14 -22.50
CA ALA A 166 6.32 -7.73 -21.44
C ALA A 166 5.36 -8.77 -22.03
N TYR A 167 4.89 -9.68 -21.19
CA TYR A 167 4.01 -10.76 -21.59
C TYR A 167 2.75 -10.71 -20.74
N ILE A 168 1.59 -10.78 -21.38
CA ILE A 168 0.33 -11.02 -20.70
C ILE A 168 0.05 -12.52 -20.77
N SER A 169 0.07 -13.19 -19.61
CA SER A 169 -0.44 -14.55 -19.51
C SER A 169 -1.96 -14.49 -19.48
N ALA A 170 -2.60 -14.87 -20.58
CA ALA A 170 -4.04 -14.95 -20.70
C ALA A 170 -4.58 -16.17 -19.93
N ASN A 171 -5.86 -16.12 -19.55
CA ASN A 171 -6.50 -17.21 -18.79
C ASN A 171 -6.54 -18.55 -19.55
N ASP A 172 -6.35 -18.53 -20.87
CA ASP A 172 -6.31 -19.72 -21.73
C ASP A 172 -4.89 -20.28 -21.94
N GLY A 173 -3.90 -19.78 -21.19
CA GLY A 173 -2.51 -20.25 -21.23
C GLY A 173 -1.66 -19.62 -22.34
N ARG A 174 -2.22 -18.76 -23.20
CA ARG A 174 -1.45 -18.05 -24.23
C ARG A 174 -0.67 -16.88 -23.62
N ASN A 175 0.57 -16.70 -24.09
CA ASN A 175 1.37 -15.52 -23.77
C ASN A 175 1.30 -14.52 -24.92
N ILE A 176 0.95 -13.28 -24.59
CA ILE A 176 0.78 -12.20 -25.56
C ILE A 176 1.88 -11.18 -25.35
N LEU A 177 2.65 -10.94 -26.40
CA LEU A 177 3.78 -10.03 -26.38
C LEU A 177 3.28 -8.58 -26.40
N ILE A 178 3.76 -7.79 -25.46
CA ILE A 178 3.58 -6.34 -25.41
C ILE A 178 4.97 -5.73 -25.61
N THR A 179 5.17 -5.05 -26.72
CA THR A 179 6.46 -4.44 -27.08
C THR A 179 6.38 -2.93 -27.06
N GLY A 180 7.32 -2.30 -26.39
CA GLY A 180 7.42 -0.85 -26.26
C GLY A 180 6.64 -0.27 -25.09
N ASN A 181 7.04 0.92 -24.66
CA ASN A 181 6.36 1.66 -23.61
C ASN A 181 4.93 2.02 -24.01
N ASP A 182 4.71 2.33 -25.29
CA ASP A 182 3.44 2.78 -25.85
C ASP A 182 2.37 1.69 -25.72
N HIS A 183 2.69 0.45 -26.12
CA HIS A 183 1.79 -0.68 -25.97
C HIS A 183 1.67 -1.17 -24.53
N ARG A 184 2.72 -0.98 -23.71
CA ARG A 184 2.63 -1.26 -22.27
C ARG A 184 1.74 -0.24 -21.55
N ASN A 185 1.67 0.99 -22.07
CA ASN A 185 0.78 2.06 -21.64
C ASN A 185 0.69 2.22 -20.11
N ARG A 186 1.75 2.70 -19.45
CA ARG A 186 1.79 2.93 -17.98
C ARG A 186 1.46 1.71 -17.09
N ALA A 187 1.59 0.50 -17.63
CA ALA A 187 1.49 -0.75 -16.89
C ALA A 187 2.80 -1.10 -16.16
N GLY A 188 2.71 -1.40 -14.86
CA GLY A 188 3.84 -1.78 -14.01
C GLY A 188 4.05 -3.30 -13.90
N LYS A 189 5.05 -3.72 -13.10
CA LYS A 189 5.37 -5.13 -12.82
C LYS A 189 4.35 -5.77 -11.87
N TYR A 190 3.94 -7.00 -12.21
CA TYR A 190 3.15 -7.97 -11.43
C TYR A 190 1.71 -7.56 -11.04
N PHE A 191 0.75 -8.42 -11.39
CA PHE A 191 -0.63 -8.46 -10.86
C PHE A 191 -1.51 -7.24 -11.09
N ASP A 192 -1.24 -6.55 -12.18
CA ASP A 192 -2.28 -5.72 -12.77
C ASP A 192 -3.12 -6.65 -13.69
N SER A 193 -4.43 -6.70 -13.47
CA SER A 193 -5.32 -7.38 -14.41
C SER A 193 -5.59 -6.40 -15.55
N PHE A 194 -5.05 -6.69 -16.72
CA PHE A 194 -5.15 -5.77 -17.84
C PHE A 194 -6.37 -6.04 -18.68
N LYS A 195 -6.71 -5.08 -19.53
CA LYS A 195 -7.50 -5.36 -20.73
C LYS A 195 -6.65 -5.01 -21.93
N TYR A 196 -6.57 -5.90 -22.90
CA TYR A 196 -5.85 -5.65 -24.15
C TYR A 196 -6.77 -5.84 -25.36
N GLU A 197 -6.47 -5.10 -26.43
CA GLU A 197 -7.03 -5.30 -27.76
C GLU A 197 -6.06 -6.18 -28.56
N ARG A 198 -6.56 -7.21 -29.27
CA ARG A 198 -5.71 -8.00 -30.19
C ARG A 198 -5.46 -7.19 -31.44
N ASP A 199 -4.20 -6.91 -31.73
CA ASP A 199 -3.80 -6.57 -33.09
C ASP A 199 -3.57 -7.89 -33.83
N TYR A 200 -4.48 -8.25 -34.74
CA TYR A 200 -4.24 -9.35 -35.67
C TYR A 200 -3.20 -8.91 -36.70
N VAL A 201 -1.92 -8.99 -36.37
CA VAL A 201 -0.89 -9.10 -37.41
C VAL A 201 -0.88 -10.56 -37.83
N THR A 202 -1.61 -10.86 -38.90
CA THR A 202 -1.89 -12.21 -39.45
C THR A 202 -0.64 -13.00 -39.89
N ASN A 203 0.56 -12.46 -39.74
CA ASN A 203 1.83 -13.06 -40.17
C ASN A 203 2.92 -13.15 -39.07
N ALA A 204 2.62 -12.85 -37.80
CA ALA A 204 3.59 -12.98 -36.70
C ALA A 204 3.45 -14.35 -36.01
N SER A 205 4.57 -15.04 -35.78
CA SER A 205 4.61 -16.34 -35.07
C SER A 205 4.16 -16.27 -33.61
N GLN A 206 4.07 -15.06 -33.04
CA GLN A 206 3.66 -14.79 -31.68
C GLN A 206 2.56 -13.72 -31.64
N PRO A 207 1.43 -13.97 -30.95
CA PRO A 207 0.39 -12.96 -30.73
C PRO A 207 0.93 -11.74 -29.97
N SER A 208 0.64 -10.54 -30.47
CA SER A 208 0.96 -9.28 -29.81
C SER A 208 -0.30 -8.50 -29.43
N GLY A 209 -0.15 -7.48 -28.57
CA GLY A 209 -1.24 -6.59 -28.21
C GLY A 209 -0.78 -5.33 -27.50
N ARG A 210 -1.77 -4.55 -27.04
CA ARG A 210 -1.56 -3.30 -26.30
C ARG A 210 -2.50 -3.17 -25.10
N VAL A 211 -2.03 -2.57 -24.03
CA VAL A 211 -2.79 -2.33 -22.80
C VAL A 211 -3.73 -1.13 -22.98
N VAL A 212 -5.03 -1.39 -22.88
CA VAL A 212 -6.09 -0.36 -22.99
C VAL A 212 -6.72 -0.01 -21.65
N GLY A 213 -6.37 -0.73 -20.58
CA GLY A 213 -6.86 -0.45 -19.24
C GLY A 213 -6.26 -1.35 -18.16
N ILE A 214 -6.36 -0.89 -16.92
CA ILE A 214 -5.86 -1.57 -15.72
C ILE A 214 -7.03 -1.76 -14.74
N LEU A 215 -7.37 -3.00 -14.45
CA LEU A 215 -8.45 -3.38 -13.53
C LEU A 215 -8.02 -3.33 -12.07
N ASN A 216 -6.78 -3.72 -11.79
CA ASN A 216 -6.23 -3.75 -10.45
C ASN A 216 -4.78 -3.30 -10.51
N ARG A 217 -4.30 -2.61 -9.48
CA ARG A 217 -2.89 -2.25 -9.35
C ARG A 217 -2.27 -2.98 -8.17
N ASN A 218 -1.07 -3.52 -8.36
CA ASN A 218 -0.30 -4.11 -7.25
C ASN A 218 0.87 -3.24 -6.80
N TRP A 219 0.65 -1.93 -6.70
CA TRP A 219 1.64 -1.02 -6.14
C TRP A 219 1.92 -1.33 -4.66
N ARG A 220 3.20 -1.48 -4.35
CA ARG A 220 3.73 -1.71 -3.01
C ARG A 220 4.69 -0.60 -2.61
N SER A 221 5.31 -0.76 -1.46
CA SER A 221 6.51 -0.01 -1.11
C SER A 221 7.68 -0.53 -1.95
N TYR A 222 8.43 0.39 -2.56
CA TYR A 222 9.62 0.11 -3.35
C TYR A 222 10.82 0.72 -2.67
N VAL A 223 11.92 -0.03 -2.58
CA VAL A 223 13.21 0.51 -2.16
C VAL A 223 13.87 1.19 -3.35
N ALA A 224 14.39 2.38 -3.14
CA ALA A 224 15.01 3.20 -4.17
C ALA A 224 16.19 4.00 -3.63
N THR A 225 16.96 4.60 -4.54
CA THR A 225 17.92 5.66 -4.26
C THR A 225 17.54 6.91 -5.04
N VAL A 226 17.83 8.09 -4.52
CA VAL A 226 17.60 9.33 -5.27
C VAL A 226 18.63 9.45 -6.38
N GLN A 227 18.19 9.82 -7.57
CA GLN A 227 19.08 10.20 -8.66
C GLN A 227 19.75 11.53 -8.29
N GLU A 228 21.07 11.57 -8.37
CA GLU A 228 21.83 12.82 -8.24
C GLU A 228 21.51 13.71 -9.45
N ASP A 229 20.85 14.84 -9.18
CA ASP A 229 20.57 15.86 -10.18
C ASP A 229 21.34 17.14 -9.79
N GLU A 230 21.98 17.81 -10.74
CA GLU A 230 22.73 19.06 -10.50
C GLU A 230 21.81 20.24 -10.15
N VAL A 231 20.51 20.10 -10.40
CA VAL A 231 19.53 21.18 -10.29
C VAL A 231 18.91 21.17 -8.89
N GLY A 232 19.07 22.26 -8.15
CA GLY A 232 18.35 22.49 -6.91
C GLY A 232 16.84 22.53 -7.15
N GLY A 233 16.09 21.68 -6.44
CA GLY A 233 14.63 21.57 -6.60
C GLY A 233 14.00 20.73 -5.50
N SER A 234 12.66 20.76 -5.44
CA SER A 234 11.88 19.92 -4.52
C SER A 234 11.36 18.64 -5.17
N ILE A 235 11.63 18.42 -6.46
CA ILE A 235 11.18 17.26 -7.23
C ILE A 235 12.40 16.48 -7.68
N HIS A 236 12.41 15.19 -7.40
CA HIS A 236 13.54 14.29 -7.63
C HIS A 236 13.07 13.00 -8.29
N LEU A 237 13.97 12.31 -9.01
CA LEU A 237 13.72 10.96 -9.50
C LEU A 237 14.30 9.92 -8.53
N ALA A 238 13.44 9.11 -7.93
CA ALA A 238 13.85 7.92 -7.19
C ALA A 238 14.04 6.76 -8.17
N ILE A 239 15.19 6.10 -8.12
CA ILE A 239 15.56 4.93 -8.92
C ILE A 239 15.28 3.68 -8.09
N PRO A 240 14.25 2.89 -8.41
CA PRO A 240 13.96 1.65 -7.67
C PRO A 240 15.07 0.62 -7.81
N LEU A 241 15.27 -0.20 -6.77
CA LEU A 241 16.22 -1.30 -6.77
C LEU A 241 15.82 -2.40 -7.77
N ASP A 242 14.51 -2.60 -7.98
CA ASP A 242 13.99 -3.49 -9.02
C ASP A 242 14.00 -2.74 -10.38
N PRO A 243 14.91 -3.10 -11.31
CA PRO A 243 15.14 -2.34 -12.55
C PRO A 243 13.96 -2.38 -13.54
N VAL A 244 12.95 -3.21 -13.26
CA VAL A 244 11.72 -3.30 -14.04
C VAL A 244 10.74 -2.19 -13.67
N ILE A 245 10.85 -1.65 -12.44
CA ILE A 245 10.04 -0.52 -12.00
C ILE A 245 10.67 0.76 -12.59
N PRO A 246 9.89 1.60 -13.28
CA PRO A 246 10.40 2.87 -13.80
C PRO A 246 10.84 3.78 -12.65
N LYS A 247 11.69 4.77 -12.96
CA LYS A 247 12.00 5.84 -12.01
C LYS A 247 10.70 6.50 -11.54
N ILE A 248 10.65 6.86 -10.26
CA ILE A 248 9.46 7.42 -9.60
C ILE A 248 9.75 8.87 -9.28
N ARG A 249 8.91 9.78 -9.74
CA ARG A 249 9.00 11.19 -9.39
C ARG A 249 8.50 11.38 -7.96
N ILE A 250 9.34 11.89 -7.08
CA ILE A 250 9.00 12.18 -5.69
C ILE A 250 9.22 13.66 -5.38
N ARG A 251 8.43 14.20 -4.44
CA ARG A 251 8.66 15.53 -3.89
C ARG A 251 9.33 15.41 -2.52
N TYR A 252 10.45 16.09 -2.34
CA TYR A 252 11.17 16.19 -1.07
C TYR A 252 11.99 17.47 -1.01
N ASN A 253 11.80 18.28 0.03
CA ASN A 253 12.39 19.62 0.10
C ASN A 253 13.89 19.59 0.42
N ASN A 254 14.36 18.62 1.21
CA ASN A 254 15.75 18.54 1.63
C ASN A 254 16.46 17.28 1.10
N VAL A 255 16.77 17.28 -0.20
CA VAL A 255 17.35 16.10 -0.87
C VAL A 255 18.61 15.55 -0.18
N LYS A 256 19.42 16.40 0.46
CA LYS A 256 20.64 16.01 1.17
C LYS A 256 20.40 15.00 2.30
N LEU A 257 19.19 14.95 2.86
CA LEU A 257 18.83 13.97 3.91
C LEU A 257 18.54 12.57 3.36
N ILE A 258 18.29 12.46 2.06
CA ILE A 258 17.91 11.21 1.38
C ILE A 258 18.87 10.85 0.24
N GLU A 259 19.82 11.73 -0.06
CA GLU A 259 20.97 11.50 -0.92
C GLU A 259 21.88 10.44 -0.29
N ASN A 260 22.40 9.52 -1.11
CA ASN A 260 23.22 8.38 -0.66
C ASN A 260 22.53 7.51 0.41
N GLN A 261 21.20 7.51 0.46
CA GLN A 261 20.41 6.64 1.33
C GLN A 261 19.60 5.62 0.52
N ARG A 262 19.37 4.44 1.09
CA ARG A 262 18.26 3.58 0.68
C ARG A 262 16.97 4.16 1.26
N ILE A 263 16.03 4.51 0.39
CA ILE A 263 14.74 5.07 0.79
C ILE A 263 13.61 4.14 0.37
N VAL A 264 12.50 4.22 1.11
CA VAL A 264 11.24 3.57 0.74
C VAL A 264 10.33 4.61 0.12
N VAL A 265 9.85 4.35 -1.09
CA VAL A 265 8.90 5.19 -1.83
C VAL A 265 7.66 4.38 -2.19
N ARG A 266 6.56 5.08 -2.46
CA ARG A 266 5.31 4.46 -2.92
C ARG A 266 4.71 5.25 -4.08
N ILE A 267 4.25 4.55 -5.10
CA ILE A 267 3.59 5.14 -6.26
C ILE A 267 2.16 5.54 -5.88
N ASP A 268 1.77 6.75 -6.27
CA ASP A 268 0.46 7.34 -6.01
C ASP A 268 -0.41 7.41 -7.27
N ASN A 269 0.16 7.89 -8.38
CA ASN A 269 -0.51 7.93 -9.68
C ASN A 269 0.49 7.89 -10.84
N TRP A 270 0.00 7.66 -12.06
CA TRP A 270 0.80 7.77 -13.27
C TRP A 270 -0.01 8.47 -14.37
N PRO A 271 0.13 9.80 -14.51
CA PRO A 271 -0.61 10.59 -15.49
C PRO A 271 -0.18 10.26 -16.93
N VAL A 272 -1.08 10.40 -17.89
CA VAL A 272 -0.79 10.21 -19.33
C VAL A 272 0.25 11.23 -19.85
N SER A 273 0.29 12.42 -19.26
CA SER A 273 1.24 13.50 -19.57
C SER A 273 2.63 13.31 -18.94
N SER A 274 2.89 12.19 -18.23
CA SER A 274 4.17 11.95 -17.58
C SER A 274 4.82 10.63 -17.99
N GLN A 275 6.11 10.69 -18.32
CA GLN A 275 6.93 9.51 -18.59
C GLN A 275 7.14 8.65 -17.32
N TYR A 276 7.14 9.27 -16.15
CA TYR A 276 7.40 8.64 -14.85
C TYR A 276 6.17 8.72 -13.95
N PRO A 277 5.85 7.68 -13.16
CA PRO A 277 4.83 7.77 -12.12
C PRO A 277 5.20 8.79 -11.05
N ASN A 278 4.17 9.42 -10.45
CA ASN A 278 4.33 10.21 -9.24
C ASN A 278 4.22 9.28 -8.03
N GLY A 279 5.03 9.57 -7.01
CA GLY A 279 4.98 8.89 -5.73
C GLY A 279 5.44 9.79 -4.59
N HIS A 280 5.43 9.24 -3.39
CA HIS A 280 5.91 9.91 -2.20
C HIS A 280 6.99 9.10 -1.48
N PHE A 281 7.85 9.83 -0.78
CA PHE A 281 8.77 9.28 0.19
C PHE A 281 8.00 8.77 1.43
N VAL A 282 8.36 7.59 1.93
CA VAL A 282 7.79 6.99 3.14
C VAL A 282 8.78 7.09 4.31
N ARG A 283 10.00 6.59 4.14
CA ARG A 283 11.05 6.58 5.17
C ARG A 283 12.43 6.30 4.58
N SER A 284 13.48 6.68 5.30
CA SER A 284 14.85 6.22 5.03
C SER A 284 15.10 4.87 5.71
N LEU A 285 15.86 3.99 5.08
CA LEU A 285 16.39 2.76 5.65
C LEU A 285 17.77 2.99 6.26
N GLY A 286 18.58 3.85 5.65
CA GLY A 286 19.95 4.12 6.05
C GLY A 286 20.87 4.36 4.85
N PRO A 287 22.18 4.58 5.09
CA PRO A 287 23.16 4.82 4.04
C PRO A 287 23.30 3.61 3.11
N ILE A 288 23.54 3.87 1.83
CA ILE A 288 23.89 2.81 0.87
C ILE A 288 25.20 2.13 1.29
N HIS A 289 25.34 0.85 0.94
CA HIS A 289 26.51 0.00 1.27
C HIS A 289 26.69 -0.38 2.74
N GLU A 290 25.82 0.08 3.64
CA GLU A 290 25.76 -0.42 5.02
C GLU A 290 25.02 -1.76 5.08
N LEU A 291 25.60 -2.74 5.78
CA LEU A 291 25.08 -4.12 5.83
C LEU A 291 23.62 -4.16 6.31
N ASP A 292 23.32 -3.51 7.44
CA ASP A 292 21.98 -3.49 8.03
C ASP A 292 20.96 -2.79 7.11
N THR A 293 21.41 -1.76 6.39
CA THR A 293 20.58 -1.06 5.40
C THR A 293 20.23 -1.97 4.22
N GLU A 294 21.21 -2.69 3.67
CA GLU A 294 21.00 -3.57 2.53
C GLU A 294 20.18 -4.82 2.91
N ILE A 295 20.36 -5.37 4.12
CA ILE A 295 19.48 -6.39 4.68
C ILE A 295 18.05 -5.86 4.74
N SER A 296 17.85 -4.68 5.34
CA SER A 296 16.53 -4.05 5.44
C SER A 296 15.90 -3.77 4.08
N ALA A 297 16.71 -3.37 3.09
CA ALA A 297 16.26 -3.15 1.72
C ALA A 297 15.72 -4.43 1.07
N ILE A 298 16.45 -5.55 1.22
CA ILE A 298 16.02 -6.85 0.70
C ILE A 298 14.71 -7.30 1.35
N LEU A 299 14.58 -7.15 2.67
CA LEU A 299 13.37 -7.52 3.40
C LEU A 299 12.15 -6.74 2.88
N VAL A 300 12.26 -5.40 2.75
CA VAL A 300 11.15 -4.57 2.23
C VAL A 300 10.80 -4.93 0.79
N GLU A 301 11.78 -5.20 -0.08
CA GLU A 301 11.53 -5.56 -1.48
C GLU A 301 10.72 -6.85 -1.64
N HIS A 302 10.86 -7.78 -0.68
CA HIS A 302 10.13 -9.05 -0.66
C HIS A 302 8.88 -9.01 0.21
N ASP A 303 8.42 -7.82 0.62
CA ASP A 303 7.27 -7.62 1.52
C ASP A 303 7.42 -8.35 2.86
N ILE A 304 8.67 -8.56 3.29
CA ILE A 304 9.02 -9.09 4.61
C ILE A 304 9.13 -7.90 5.56
N SER A 305 8.34 -7.95 6.62
CA SER A 305 8.23 -6.83 7.54
C SER A 305 9.53 -6.65 8.35
N VAL A 306 10.24 -5.54 8.10
CA VAL A 306 11.40 -5.11 8.92
C VAL A 306 11.01 -4.87 10.39
N SER A 307 9.71 -4.74 10.67
CA SER A 307 9.17 -4.63 12.03
C SER A 307 9.49 -5.86 12.89
N GLN A 308 9.73 -7.05 12.33
CA GLN A 308 10.16 -8.17 13.16
C GLN A 308 11.57 -7.96 13.73
N ALA A 309 12.48 -7.31 12.97
CA ALA A 309 13.82 -7.00 13.44
C ALA A 309 13.88 -5.73 14.33
N SER A 310 12.93 -4.79 14.19
CA SER A 310 13.01 -3.45 14.82
C SER A 310 11.84 -3.06 15.74
N GLN A 311 10.68 -3.74 15.66
CA GLN A 311 9.51 -3.46 16.48
C GLN A 311 9.04 -4.66 17.32
N GLY A 312 9.67 -5.83 17.18
CA GLY A 312 9.28 -7.07 17.86
C GLY A 312 7.91 -7.61 17.41
N PHE A 313 7.47 -8.69 18.05
CA PHE A 313 6.11 -9.20 17.92
C PHE A 313 5.11 -8.24 18.58
N SER A 314 3.84 -8.31 18.17
CA SER A 314 2.80 -7.46 18.77
C SER A 314 2.58 -7.83 20.24
N GLU A 315 2.19 -6.85 21.07
CA GLU A 315 1.81 -7.10 22.48
C GLU A 315 0.73 -8.18 22.62
N ALA A 316 -0.21 -8.25 21.66
CA ALA A 316 -1.22 -9.29 21.65
C ALA A 316 -0.60 -10.68 21.46
N SER A 317 0.33 -10.82 20.52
CA SER A 317 1.07 -12.07 20.28
C SER A 317 1.94 -12.46 21.48
N LEU A 318 2.61 -11.48 22.09
CA LEU A 318 3.45 -11.73 23.28
C LEU A 318 2.62 -12.18 24.49
N ARG A 319 1.37 -11.71 24.63
CA ARG A 319 0.45 -12.15 25.69
C ARG A 319 -0.06 -13.57 25.53
N GLU A 320 0.03 -14.14 24.33
CA GLU A 320 -0.33 -15.54 24.07
C GLU A 320 0.82 -16.51 24.39
N MET A 321 2.03 -15.99 24.61
CA MET A 321 3.18 -16.81 24.97
C MET A 321 3.04 -17.32 26.41
N PRO A 322 3.50 -18.55 26.70
CA PRO A 322 3.57 -19.03 28.07
C PRO A 322 4.49 -18.14 28.92
N LEU A 323 4.21 -18.08 30.22
CA LEU A 323 5.14 -17.49 31.17
C LEU A 323 6.35 -18.42 31.29
N ASP A 324 7.50 -17.91 30.89
CA ASP A 324 8.80 -18.56 31.03
C ASP A 324 9.78 -17.53 31.62
N SER A 325 10.04 -17.63 32.92
CA SER A 325 10.98 -16.75 33.61
C SER A 325 11.97 -17.57 34.45
N PRO A 326 13.15 -17.03 34.80
CA PRO A 326 14.10 -17.72 35.67
C PRO A 326 13.49 -18.17 37.01
N GLU A 327 12.53 -17.40 37.55
CA GLU A 327 11.82 -17.68 38.80
C GLU A 327 10.66 -18.67 38.62
N SER A 328 10.12 -18.77 37.41
CA SER A 328 9.00 -19.64 37.05
C SER A 328 9.20 -20.17 35.63
N PRO A 329 10.15 -21.11 35.43
CA PRO A 329 10.44 -21.63 34.11
C PRO A 329 9.25 -22.42 33.58
N TRP A 330 9.02 -22.34 32.28
CA TRP A 330 7.92 -23.06 31.66
C TRP A 330 8.11 -24.57 31.84
N GLN A 331 7.04 -25.23 32.27
CA GLN A 331 6.96 -26.69 32.33
C GLN A 331 5.58 -27.14 31.83
N PRO A 332 5.49 -28.32 31.18
CA PRO A 332 4.19 -28.88 30.82
C PRO A 332 3.33 -29.14 32.06
N GLU A 333 2.03 -28.88 31.97
CA GLU A 333 1.07 -29.23 33.02
C GLU A 333 1.02 -30.74 33.26
N LYS A 334 0.78 -31.15 34.52
CA LYS A 334 0.78 -32.56 34.90
C LYS A 334 -0.28 -33.37 34.14
N GLU A 335 -1.46 -32.77 33.95
CA GLU A 335 -2.57 -33.32 33.19
C GLU A 335 -2.20 -33.57 31.72
N GLU A 336 -1.33 -32.73 31.14
CA GLU A 336 -0.83 -32.93 29.78
C GLU A 336 0.26 -34.00 29.72
N ILE A 337 1.12 -34.09 30.75
CA ILE A 337 2.12 -35.16 30.89
C ILE A 337 1.42 -36.52 30.95
N ASP A 338 0.38 -36.67 31.77
CA ASP A 338 -0.32 -37.94 32.00
C ASP A 338 -1.04 -38.46 30.73
N LYS A 339 -1.39 -37.57 29.80
CA LYS A 339 -2.01 -37.93 28.50
C LYS A 339 -0.99 -38.27 27.41
N ARG A 340 0.26 -37.83 27.56
CA ARG A 340 1.30 -37.95 26.53
C ARG A 340 2.13 -39.20 26.75
N ARG A 341 2.59 -39.82 25.66
CA ARG A 341 3.50 -40.96 25.74
C ARG A 341 4.84 -40.51 26.28
N ASP A 342 5.30 -41.12 27.36
CA ASP A 342 6.63 -40.88 27.90
C ASP A 342 7.69 -41.65 27.11
N LEU A 343 8.69 -40.93 26.61
CA LEU A 343 9.83 -41.46 25.84
C LEU A 343 11.18 -41.03 26.43
N ARG A 344 11.18 -40.47 27.65
CA ARG A 344 12.38 -39.91 28.29
C ARG A 344 13.48 -40.96 28.56
N ASP A 345 13.12 -42.24 28.59
CA ASP A 345 14.05 -43.36 28.76
C ASP A 345 14.80 -43.74 27.46
N LEU A 346 14.43 -43.18 26.32
CA LEU A 346 15.10 -43.46 25.04
C LEU A 346 16.35 -42.61 24.87
N VAL A 347 17.36 -43.17 24.19
CA VAL A 347 18.52 -42.40 23.75
C VAL A 347 18.13 -41.60 22.50
N VAL A 348 18.08 -40.29 22.68
CA VAL A 348 17.72 -39.32 21.64
C VAL A 348 18.90 -38.37 21.41
N PHE A 349 19.15 -38.01 20.15
CA PHE A 349 20.16 -37.02 19.77
C PHE A 349 19.68 -36.17 18.60
N SER A 350 20.23 -34.96 18.44
CA SER A 350 20.03 -34.11 17.27
C SER A 350 21.33 -34.03 16.44
N ILE A 351 21.21 -33.68 15.16
CA ILE A 351 22.35 -33.41 14.28
C ILE A 351 22.08 -32.08 13.60
N ASP A 352 22.75 -31.03 14.10
CA ASP A 352 22.50 -29.66 13.67
C ASP A 352 23.80 -28.96 13.23
N PRO A 353 23.71 -27.93 12.38
CA PRO A 353 24.86 -27.09 12.05
C PRO A 353 25.44 -26.38 13.29
N PRO A 354 26.73 -25.98 13.26
CA PRO A 354 27.32 -25.16 14.32
C PRO A 354 26.49 -23.90 14.60
N ASN A 355 26.28 -23.58 15.88
CA ASN A 355 25.50 -22.42 16.38
C ASN A 355 23.98 -22.47 16.12
N CYS A 356 23.41 -23.64 15.82
CA CYS A 356 21.95 -23.81 15.80
C CYS A 356 21.35 -23.46 17.18
N GLN A 357 20.29 -22.64 17.18
CA GLN A 357 19.54 -22.26 18.39
C GLN A 357 18.15 -22.89 18.45
N ASP A 358 17.55 -23.16 17.29
CA ASP A 358 16.22 -23.73 17.15
C ASP A 358 16.33 -25.20 16.71
N ILE A 359 16.13 -26.14 17.66
CA ILE A 359 16.25 -27.58 17.41
C ILE A 359 14.86 -28.16 17.17
N ASP A 360 14.54 -28.42 15.89
CA ASP A 360 13.24 -28.98 15.49
C ASP A 360 13.27 -30.51 15.26
N GLY A 361 14.47 -31.08 15.08
CA GLY A 361 14.68 -32.46 14.65
C GLY A 361 15.40 -33.33 15.67
N LEU A 362 14.84 -34.50 15.95
CA LEU A 362 15.42 -35.49 16.87
C LEU A 362 15.44 -36.89 16.24
N PHE A 363 16.51 -37.63 16.52
CA PHE A 363 16.70 -39.01 16.08
C PHE A 363 16.73 -39.95 17.29
N PHE A 364 16.16 -41.14 17.11
CA PHE A 364 16.24 -42.21 18.09
C PHE A 364 17.31 -43.21 17.67
N SER A 365 18.14 -43.63 18.63
CA SER A 365 19.00 -44.79 18.42
C SER A 365 18.22 -46.06 18.79
N PHE A 366 18.00 -46.94 17.82
CA PHE A 366 17.53 -48.30 18.09
C PHE A 366 18.77 -49.21 18.20
N SER A 367 19.06 -49.68 19.40
CA SER A 367 19.98 -50.81 19.61
C SER A 367 19.42 -52.03 18.87
N LYS A 368 20.16 -52.57 17.90
CA LYS A 368 19.82 -53.84 17.26
C LYS A 368 20.16 -55.02 18.15
#